data_AF-J9FBY7-F1
#
_entry.id   AF-J9FBY7-F1
#
_cell.length_a   1.000
_cell.length_b   1.000
_cell.length_c   1.000
_cell.angle_alpha   90.00
_cell.angle_beta   90.00
_cell.angle_gamma   90.00
#
_symmetry.space_group_name_H-M   'P 1'
#
loop_
_entity.id
_entity.type
_entity.pdbx_description
1 polymer ?
#
loop_
_entity_poly.entity_id
_entity_poly.type
_entity_poly.pdbx_seq_one_letter_code
_entity_poly.pdbx_strand_id
1 'polypeptide(L)' 'MKITFLGHSVVLIEKEGFKAIIDPFITGNGLCPIKADELNDLTHIFITH' A
#
# COMPACT_ATOMS: atom_id res chain seq x y z
N MET A 1 -10.74 -8.93 -6.71
CA MET A 1 -10.05 -7.64 -6.54
C MET A 1 -10.37 -7.15 -5.14
N LYS A 2 -9.36 -6.85 -4.35
CA LYS A 2 -9.47 -6.36 -2.96
C LYS A 2 -8.74 -5.03 -2.86
N ILE A 3 -9.38 -4.06 -2.23
CA ILE A 3 -8.83 -2.72 -2.01
C ILE A 3 -8.83 -2.50 -0.50
N THR A 4 -7.68 -2.14 0.05
CA THR A 4 -7.50 -1.88 1.48
C THR A 4 -6.99 -0.46 1.66
N PHE A 5 -7.71 0.33 2.45
CA PHE A 5 -7.26 1.65 2.87
C PHE A 5 -6.37 1.51 4.10
N LEU A 6 -5.14 2.04 4.02
CA LEU A 6 -4.12 1.94 5.06
C LEU A 6 -3.82 3.31 5.71
N GLY A 7 -4.76 4.25 5.63
CA GLY A 7 -4.63 5.57 6.24
C GLY A 7 -3.94 6.60 5.34
N HIS A 8 -4.20 7.89 5.59
CA HIS A 8 -3.76 9.02 4.75
C HIS A 8 -4.20 8.85 3.29
N SER A 9 -3.26 8.70 2.34
CA SER A 9 -3.50 8.37 0.93
C SER A 9 -3.04 6.95 0.56
N VAL A 10 -2.65 6.13 1.55
CA VAL A 10 -2.12 4.79 1.30
C VAL A 10 -3.25 3.83 0.93
N VAL A 11 -3.20 3.32 -0.30
CA VAL A 11 -4.17 2.33 -0.80
C VAL A 11 -3.44 1.09 -1.32
N LEU A 12 -3.76 -0.07 -0.77
CA LEU A 12 -3.27 -1.37 -1.24
C LEU A 12 -4.32 -2.03 -2.12
N ILE A 13 -3.90 -2.43 -3.33
CA ILE A 13 -4.73 -3.08 -4.34
C ILE A 13 -4.19 -4.49 -4.58
N GLU A 14 -5.04 -5.50 -4.41
CA GLU A 14 -4.70 -6.91 -4.59
C GLU A 14 -5.64 -7.55 -5.61
N LYS A 15 -5.06 -8.13 -6.66
CA LYS A 15 -5.71 -8.94 -7.70
C LYS A 15 -4.72 -10.02 -8.15
N GLU A 16 -5.21 -11.10 -8.75
CA GLU A 16 -4.34 -12.17 -9.27
C GLU A 16 -3.22 -11.60 -10.16
N GLY A 17 -1.96 -11.90 -9.81
CA GLY A 17 -0.76 -11.39 -10.48
C GLY A 17 -0.48 -9.89 -10.31
N PHE A 18 -1.28 -9.17 -9.51
CA PHE A 18 -1.18 -7.73 -9.34
C PHE A 18 -1.34 -7.32 -7.88
N LYS A 19 -0.25 -6.81 -7.30
CA LYS A 19 -0.23 -6.28 -5.95
C LYS A 19 0.41 -4.90 -6.00
N ALA A 20 -0.38 -3.85 -5.77
CA ALA A 20 0.08 -2.48 -5.93
C ALA A 20 -0.25 -1.63 -4.73
N ILE A 21 0.60 -0.66 -4.46
CA ILE A 21 0.37 0.35 -3.42
C ILE A 21 0.42 1.76 -4.03
N ILE A 22 -0.49 2.61 -3.60
CA ILE A 22 -0.54 4.03 -3.96
C ILE A 22 -0.02 4.84 -2.77
N ASP A 23 0.86 5.81 -3.02
CA ASP A 23 1.44 6.75 -2.05
C ASP A 23 1.85 6.06 -0.73
N PRO A 24 2.91 5.23 -0.70
CA PRO A 24 3.28 4.36 0.41
C PRO A 24 3.88 5.10 1.62
N PHE A 25 3.17 6.09 2.16
CA PHE A 25 3.49 6.73 3.43
C PHE A 25 3.17 5.78 4.60
N ILE A 26 4.11 4.89 4.89
CA ILE A 26 3.97 3.83 5.90
C ILE A 26 4.72 4.21 7.18
N THR A 27 6.03 4.44 7.09
CA THR A 27 6.83 4.83 8.26
C THR A 27 6.49 6.25 8.69
N GLY A 28 6.08 6.41 9.95
CA GLY A 28 5.63 7.70 10.49
C GLY A 28 4.13 7.97 10.31
N ASN A 29 3.41 7.11 9.59
CA ASN A 29 1.95 7.20 9.47
C ASN A 29 1.28 6.49 10.66
N GLY A 30 0.81 7.26 11.63
CA GLY A 30 0.13 6.72 12.82
C GLY A 30 -1.20 6.02 12.57
N LEU A 31 -1.76 6.13 11.36
CA LEU A 31 -2.99 5.44 10.94
C LEU A 31 -2.70 4.18 10.13
N CYS A 32 -1.44 3.95 9.72
CA CYS A 32 -1.09 2.78 8.93
C CYS A 32 -0.97 1.56 9.85
N PRO A 33 -1.81 0.52 9.65
CA PRO A 33 -1.83 -0.63 10.54
C PRO A 33 -0.69 -1.63 10.29
N ILE A 34 0.13 -1.41 9.25
CA ILE A 34 1.19 -2.32 8.82
C ILE A 34 2.54 -1.61 8.80
N LYS A 35 3.62 -2.39 8.94
CA LYS A 35 5.00 -1.91 8.72
C LYS A 35 5.43 -2.08 7.27
N ALA A 36 6.43 -1.30 6.85
CA ALA A 36 6.96 -1.37 5.48
C ALA A 36 7.49 -2.77 5.13
N ASP A 37 8.12 -3.47 6.08
CA ASP A 37 8.68 -4.81 5.87
C ASP A 37 7.61 -5.91 5.73
N GLU A 38 6.35 -5.61 6.06
CA GLU A 38 5.23 -6.54 5.86
C GLU A 38 4.72 -6.53 4.41
N LEU A 39 5.06 -5.49 3.63
CA LEU A 39 4.72 -5.37 2.21
C LEU A 39 5.68 -6.19 1.35
N ASN A 40 5.32 -7.45 1.17
CA ASN A 40 6.01 -8.38 0.28
C ASN A 40 5.30 -8.49 -1.09
N ASP A 41 6.04 -8.87 -2.13
CA ASP A 41 5.52 -9.20 -3.46
C ASP A 41 4.74 -8.07 -4.16
N LEU A 42 5.08 -6.81 -3.87
CA LEU A 42 4.55 -5.68 -4.64
C LEU A 42 5.03 -5.78 -6.09
N THR A 43 4.08 -5.71 -7.02
CA THR A 43 4.37 -5.64 -8.46
C THR A 43 4.44 -4.20 -8.96
N HIS A 44 3.73 -3.27 -8.31
CA HIS A 44 3.70 -1.86 -8.71
C HIS A 44 3.66 -0.92 -7.50
N ILE A 45 4.24 0.26 -7.66
CA ILE A 45 4.13 1.38 -6.73
C ILE A 45 3.69 2.60 -7.56
N PHE A 46 2.63 3.27 -7.14
CA PHE A 46 2.15 4.50 -7.75
C PHE A 46 2.40 5.67 -6.81
N ILE A 47 3.05 6.71 -7.34
CA ILE A 47 3.29 7.96 -6.63
C ILE A 47 2.50 9.05 -7.35
N THR A 48 1.63 9.74 -6.62
CA THR A 48 0.77 10.77 -7.22
C THR A 48 1.54 12.05 -7.55
N HIS A 49 2.47 12.48 -6.70
CA HIS A 49 3.32 13.66 -6.86
C HIS A 49 4.61 13.59 -6.02
#